data_AF-A0A527PH87-F1
#
_entry.id   AF-A0A527PH87-F1
#
_cell.length_a   1.000
_cell.length_b   1.000
_cell.length_c   1.000
_cell.angle_alpha   90.00
_cell.angle_beta   90.00
_cell.angle_gamma   90.00
#
_symmetry.space_group_name_H-M   'P 1'
#
loop_
_entity.id
_entity.type
_entity.pdbx_description
1 polymer ?
#
loop_
_entity_poly.entity_id
_entity_poly.type
_entity_poly.pdbx_seq_one_letter_code
_entity_poly.pdbx_strand_id
1 'polypeptide(L)'
;MTTALYYSAWLIALAAMPVPALAGDKPAFELSLDIDQDGTMDRAVVMQDDGGPANLYFYLATGEETPDPSRKPDFVRKALTEDVILDLEAKGKGSLAITSCFGCGASKSTEDTLTVVHRNGQFLVGGYSRNWDWNIQKSDGTVETTIGDCDINYLTGKATASRDLEDGKPVKGKFKPVPLKDWSYEKRPKICSF
;
A
#
# COMPACT_ATOMS: atom_id res chain seq x y z
N MET A 1 -75.47 13.62 33.59
CA MET A 1 -74.48 14.67 33.27
C MET A 1 -73.11 14.12 33.58
N THR A 2 -72.36 13.72 32.57
CA THR A 2 -70.96 13.29 32.70
C THR A 2 -70.29 13.51 31.36
N THR A 3 -69.49 14.57 31.29
CA THR A 3 -68.72 15.02 30.14
C THR A 3 -67.48 14.14 29.98
N ALA A 4 -67.31 13.51 28.83
CA ALA A 4 -66.10 12.78 28.48
C ALA A 4 -65.14 13.70 27.70
N LEU A 5 -63.97 13.95 28.27
CA LEU A 5 -62.87 14.69 27.64
C LEU A 5 -62.14 13.77 26.66
N TYR A 6 -62.11 14.16 25.38
CA TYR A 6 -61.29 13.53 24.36
C TYR A 6 -59.87 14.11 24.42
N TYR A 7 -58.89 13.29 24.81
CA TYR A 7 -57.46 13.61 24.65
C TYR A 7 -56.98 13.04 23.32
N SER A 8 -56.74 13.92 22.35
CA SER A 8 -56.09 13.58 21.09
C SER A 8 -54.58 13.39 21.33
N ALA A 9 -54.10 12.15 21.29
CA ALA A 9 -52.66 11.86 21.30
C ALA A 9 -52.07 12.14 19.92
N TRP A 10 -51.28 13.20 19.80
CA TRP A 10 -50.45 13.46 18.61
C TRP A 10 -49.24 12.50 18.62
N LEU A 11 -49.24 11.54 17.70
CA LEU A 11 -48.08 10.73 17.37
C LEU A 11 -47.12 11.56 16.51
N ILE A 12 -46.02 12.02 17.08
CA ILE A 12 -44.92 12.59 16.33
C ILE A 12 -44.13 11.42 15.73
N ALA A 13 -44.31 11.17 14.44
CA ALA A 13 -43.47 10.25 13.68
C ALA A 13 -42.08 10.89 13.51
N LEU A 14 -41.10 10.40 14.26
CA LEU A 14 -39.69 10.75 14.06
C LEU A 14 -39.22 10.06 12.77
N ALA A 15 -39.12 10.82 11.68
CA ALA A 15 -38.45 10.35 10.47
C ALA A 15 -36.97 10.13 10.81
N ALA A 16 -36.55 8.88 10.90
CA ALA A 16 -35.13 8.52 10.94
C ALA A 16 -34.52 8.93 9.60
N MET A 17 -33.86 10.09 9.57
CA MET A 17 -33.04 10.46 8.42
C MET A 17 -31.85 9.49 8.37
N PRO A 18 -31.55 8.89 7.21
CA PRO A 18 -30.36 8.08 7.07
C PRO A 18 -29.15 8.96 7.35
N VAL A 19 -28.40 8.64 8.41
CA VAL A 19 -27.11 9.28 8.68
C VAL A 19 -26.17 8.79 7.58
N PRO A 20 -25.59 9.67 6.76
CA PRO A 20 -24.58 9.26 5.80
C PRO A 20 -23.40 8.65 6.57
N ALA A 21 -23.11 7.38 6.29
CA ALA A 21 -21.89 6.76 6.78
C ALA A 21 -20.71 7.48 6.13
N LEU A 22 -19.90 8.18 6.92
CA LEU A 22 -18.64 8.76 6.46
C LEU A 22 -17.73 7.61 6.01
N ALA A 23 -17.29 7.64 4.76
CA ALA A 23 -16.39 6.65 4.17
C ALA A 23 -14.94 6.71 4.73
N GLY A 24 -14.73 7.30 5.92
CA GLY A 24 -13.40 7.70 6.42
C GLY A 24 -12.63 6.66 7.24
N ASP A 25 -13.22 5.53 7.61
CA ASP A 25 -12.62 4.64 8.63
C ASP A 25 -12.32 3.22 8.15
N LYS A 26 -12.57 2.89 6.87
CA LYS A 26 -12.30 1.54 6.35
C LYS A 26 -10.93 1.48 5.70
N PRO A 27 -10.14 0.42 5.94
CA PRO A 27 -8.87 0.25 5.29
C PRO A 27 -9.07 0.05 3.78
N ALA A 28 -8.15 0.61 2.99
CA ALA A 28 -8.10 0.39 1.55
C ALA A 28 -7.71 -1.06 1.26
N PHE A 29 -6.73 -1.57 2.03
CA PHE A 29 -6.32 -2.97 1.98
C PHE A 29 -6.02 -3.48 3.38
N GLU A 30 -6.29 -4.76 3.60
CA GLU A 30 -5.95 -5.47 4.82
C GLU A 30 -5.52 -6.89 4.47
N LEU A 31 -4.45 -7.37 5.09
CA LEU A 31 -3.91 -8.71 4.86
C LEU A 31 -3.40 -9.32 6.17
N SER A 32 -3.80 -10.56 6.43
CA SER A 32 -3.24 -11.37 7.52
C SER A 32 -2.06 -12.20 7.02
N LEU A 33 -0.95 -12.17 7.76
CA LEU A 33 0.25 -12.96 7.49
C LEU A 33 1.06 -13.12 8.78
N ASP A 34 1.83 -14.19 8.93
CA ASP A 34 2.86 -14.33 9.98
C ASP A 34 4.16 -13.68 9.46
N ILE A 35 4.31 -12.36 9.65
CA ILE A 35 5.41 -11.58 9.05
C ILE A 35 6.70 -11.73 9.85
N ASP A 36 6.59 -11.92 11.16
CA ASP A 36 7.74 -12.10 12.04
C ASP A 36 8.15 -13.56 12.29
N GLN A 37 7.36 -14.50 11.78
CA GLN A 37 7.59 -15.95 11.86
C GLN A 37 7.56 -16.47 13.29
N ASP A 38 6.75 -15.87 14.15
CA ASP A 38 6.54 -16.33 15.53
C ASP A 38 5.47 -17.44 15.65
N GLY A 39 4.77 -17.74 14.54
CA GLY A 39 3.70 -18.73 14.47
C GLY A 39 2.31 -18.20 14.80
N THR A 40 2.19 -16.92 15.15
CA THR A 40 0.94 -16.19 15.33
C THR A 40 0.68 -15.32 14.11
N MET A 41 -0.58 -15.23 13.69
CA MET A 41 -0.93 -14.35 12.58
C MET A 41 -0.87 -12.88 12.99
N ASP A 42 -0.24 -12.07 12.15
CA ASP A 42 -0.20 -10.62 12.23
C ASP A 42 -1.19 -9.99 11.24
N ARG A 43 -1.26 -8.66 11.30
CA ARG A 43 -2.06 -7.86 10.37
C ARG A 43 -1.27 -6.71 9.76
N ALA A 44 -1.30 -6.65 8.44
CA ALA A 44 -0.90 -5.47 7.67
C ALA A 44 -2.16 -4.73 7.22
N VAL A 45 -2.21 -3.42 7.49
CA VAL A 45 -3.35 -2.55 7.15
C VAL A 45 -2.84 -1.34 6.38
N VAL A 46 -3.50 -1.04 5.26
CA VAL A 46 -3.25 0.17 4.48
C VAL A 46 -4.44 1.10 4.62
N MET A 47 -4.16 2.30 5.10
CA MET A 47 -5.09 3.43 5.06
C MET A 47 -4.68 4.35 3.92
N GLN A 48 -5.62 4.71 3.06
CA GLN A 48 -5.35 5.61 1.95
C GLN A 48 -6.53 6.56 1.73
N ASP A 49 -6.21 7.85 1.73
CA ASP A 49 -7.16 8.90 1.35
C ASP A 49 -7.22 9.02 -0.18
N ASP A 50 -8.36 9.45 -0.73
CA ASP A 50 -8.55 9.62 -2.17
C ASP A 50 -7.45 10.50 -2.80
N GLY A 51 -6.66 9.91 -3.70
CA GLY A 51 -5.57 10.59 -4.40
C GLY A 51 -4.37 11.00 -3.52
N GLY A 52 -4.29 10.49 -2.29
CA GLY A 52 -3.19 10.72 -1.36
C GLY A 52 -2.26 9.52 -1.19
N PRO A 53 -1.05 9.73 -0.62
CA PRO A 53 -0.10 8.65 -0.39
C PRO A 53 -0.60 7.70 0.71
N ALA A 54 -0.34 6.42 0.54
CA ALA A 54 -0.81 5.39 1.46
C ALA A 54 -0.01 5.34 2.77
N ASN A 55 -0.68 5.01 3.88
CA ASN A 55 -0.07 4.74 5.17
C ASN A 55 -0.19 3.25 5.49
N LEU A 56 0.92 2.62 5.88
CA LEU A 56 1.00 1.22 6.26
C LEU A 56 1.11 1.08 7.78
N TYR A 57 0.33 0.16 8.33
CA TYR A 57 0.26 -0.17 9.74
C TYR A 57 0.47 -1.67 9.91
N PHE A 58 1.28 -2.05 10.90
CA PHE A 58 1.39 -3.44 11.34
C PHE A 58 0.86 -3.59 12.76
N TYR A 59 0.09 -4.66 12.97
CA TYR A 59 -0.36 -5.13 14.27
C TYR A 59 0.14 -6.56 14.41
N LEU A 60 1.06 -6.78 15.35
CA LEU A 60 1.69 -8.08 15.56
C LEU A 60 0.89 -8.93 16.55
N ALA A 61 0.98 -10.25 16.41
CA ALA A 61 0.32 -11.22 17.29
C ALA A 61 -1.18 -10.93 17.49
N THR A 62 -1.90 -10.72 16.39
CA THR A 62 -3.36 -10.49 16.40
C THR A 62 -4.14 -11.80 16.40
N GLY A 63 -3.53 -12.89 15.93
CA GLY A 63 -4.25 -14.13 15.64
C GLY A 63 -5.15 -13.95 14.41
N GLU A 64 -6.18 -14.79 14.29
CA GLU A 64 -7.12 -14.75 13.17
C GLU A 64 -8.13 -13.60 13.27
N GLU A 65 -8.29 -13.01 14.46
CA GLU A 65 -9.27 -11.97 14.73
C GLU A 65 -8.86 -10.61 14.13
N THR A 66 -9.85 -9.82 13.72
CA THR A 66 -9.65 -8.41 13.37
C THR A 66 -9.21 -7.63 14.61
N PRO A 67 -8.16 -6.79 14.53
CA PRO A 67 -7.72 -5.99 15.67
C PRO A 67 -8.85 -5.11 16.22
N ASP A 68 -8.94 -4.99 17.55
CA ASP A 68 -9.79 -3.99 18.19
C ASP A 68 -9.46 -2.60 17.63
N PRO A 69 -10.46 -1.81 17.18
CA PRO A 69 -10.23 -0.46 16.64
C PRO A 69 -9.46 0.48 17.57
N SER A 70 -9.47 0.23 18.89
CA SER A 70 -8.72 0.99 19.89
C SER A 70 -7.26 0.54 20.05
N ARG A 71 -6.89 -0.62 19.51
CA ARG A 71 -5.52 -1.14 19.57
C ARG A 71 -4.60 -0.22 18.78
N LYS A 72 -3.45 0.10 19.39
CA LYS A 72 -2.40 0.85 18.69
C LYS A 72 -1.58 -0.09 17.80
N PRO A 73 -1.18 0.36 16.60
CA PRO A 73 -0.29 -0.39 15.74
C PRO A 73 1.09 -0.54 16.41
N ASP A 74 1.71 -1.70 16.22
CA ASP A 74 3.07 -2.00 16.66
C ASP A 74 4.09 -1.25 15.79
N PHE A 75 3.73 -0.98 14.53
CA PHE A 75 4.53 -0.17 13.62
C PHE A 75 3.67 0.63 12.64
N VAL A 76 4.14 1.84 12.28
CA VAL A 76 3.51 2.70 11.28
C VAL A 76 4.55 3.26 10.31
N ARG A 77 4.29 3.12 9.01
CA ARG A 77 5.00 3.82 7.93
C ARG A 77 4.03 4.73 7.19
N LYS A 78 4.18 6.03 7.41
CA LYS A 78 3.39 7.05 6.72
C LYS A 78 3.95 7.35 5.33
N ALA A 79 3.07 7.77 4.41
CA ALA A 79 3.44 8.15 3.06
C ALA A 79 4.38 7.13 2.38
N LEU A 80 3.90 5.89 2.30
CA LEU A 80 4.62 4.76 1.72
C LEU A 80 4.81 4.92 0.21
N THR A 81 3.78 5.45 -0.47
CA THR A 81 3.68 5.58 -1.93
C THR A 81 3.62 7.04 -2.37
N GLU A 82 3.82 7.29 -3.67
CA GLU A 82 3.50 8.57 -4.30
C GLU A 82 2.00 8.72 -4.55
N ASP A 83 1.36 7.63 -4.98
CA ASP A 83 -0.02 7.58 -5.44
C ASP A 83 -0.71 6.36 -4.79
N VAL A 84 -1.31 5.45 -5.58
CA VAL A 84 -2.25 4.44 -5.09
C VAL A 84 -1.65 3.05 -4.86
N ILE A 85 -2.13 2.36 -3.83
CA ILE A 85 -1.88 0.93 -3.61
C ILE A 85 -2.87 0.13 -4.46
N LEU A 86 -2.36 -0.87 -5.17
CA LEU A 86 -3.17 -1.78 -5.98
C LEU A 86 -3.41 -3.12 -5.29
N ASP A 87 -2.44 -3.61 -4.51
CA ASP A 87 -2.51 -4.95 -3.92
C ASP A 87 -1.59 -5.14 -2.71
N LEU A 88 -1.98 -6.06 -1.84
CA LEU A 88 -1.17 -6.63 -0.76
C LEU A 88 -1.13 -8.15 -0.90
N GLU A 89 0.08 -8.73 -0.93
CA GLU A 89 0.24 -10.17 -1.06
C GLU A 89 1.18 -10.74 0.00
N ALA A 90 0.73 -11.79 0.69
CA ALA A 90 1.58 -12.59 1.56
C ALA A 90 2.44 -13.52 0.70
N LYS A 91 3.74 -13.29 0.71
CA LYS A 91 4.74 -14.12 0.05
C LYS A 91 5.32 -15.12 1.06
N GLY A 92 5.90 -16.21 0.55
CA GLY A 92 6.50 -17.23 1.40
C GLY A 92 7.59 -16.68 2.34
N LYS A 93 7.76 -17.33 3.50
CA LYS A 93 8.75 -16.96 4.54
C LYS A 93 8.51 -15.58 5.15
N GLY A 94 7.26 -15.29 5.54
CA GLY A 94 6.91 -14.07 6.28
C GLY A 94 7.30 -12.78 5.55
N SER A 95 6.96 -12.69 4.26
CA SER A 95 7.23 -11.49 3.47
C SER A 95 5.94 -10.91 2.92
N LEU A 96 5.84 -9.59 2.93
CA LEU A 96 4.70 -8.83 2.40
C LEU A 96 5.14 -8.14 1.12
N ALA A 97 4.49 -8.43 0.00
CA ALA A 97 4.60 -7.62 -1.20
C ALA A 97 3.49 -6.57 -1.21
N ILE A 98 3.87 -5.33 -1.50
CA ILE A 98 2.97 -4.19 -1.58
C ILE A 98 3.12 -3.61 -2.98
N THR A 99 2.08 -3.72 -3.80
CA THR A 99 2.08 -3.21 -5.17
C THR A 99 1.39 -1.86 -5.19
N SER A 100 2.06 -0.87 -5.76
CA SER A 100 1.56 0.48 -5.93
C SER A 100 1.70 0.93 -7.36
N CYS A 101 0.89 1.88 -7.78
CA CYS A 101 0.96 2.40 -9.13
C CYS A 101 0.81 3.91 -9.13
N PHE A 102 1.71 4.56 -9.85
CA PHE A 102 1.67 6.00 -10.13
C PHE A 102 1.07 6.21 -11.52
N GLY A 103 0.08 7.09 -11.62
CA GLY A 103 -0.47 7.48 -12.91
C GLY A 103 -1.14 6.31 -13.65
N CYS A 104 -1.79 5.39 -12.94
CA CYS A 104 -2.44 4.24 -13.52
C CYS A 104 -3.46 4.66 -14.59
N GLY A 105 -3.30 4.15 -15.82
CA GLY A 105 -4.12 4.53 -16.96
C GLY A 105 -3.72 5.85 -17.65
N ALA A 106 -2.66 6.52 -17.19
CA ALA A 106 -2.07 7.68 -17.87
C ALA A 106 -0.93 7.28 -18.81
N SER A 107 -0.53 8.21 -19.68
CA SER A 107 0.59 8.00 -20.61
C SER A 107 1.95 7.89 -19.92
N LYS A 108 2.04 8.26 -18.64
CA LYS A 108 3.24 8.11 -17.81
C LYS A 108 2.84 7.37 -16.54
N SER A 109 2.92 6.05 -16.60
CA SER A 109 2.56 5.17 -15.48
C SER A 109 3.74 4.34 -15.01
N THR A 110 3.79 4.03 -13.72
CA THR A 110 4.72 3.03 -13.19
C THR A 110 4.00 2.14 -12.21
N GLU A 111 4.42 0.88 -12.15
CA GLU A 111 4.04 -0.03 -11.08
C GLU A 111 5.28 -0.39 -10.28
N ASP A 112 5.17 -0.26 -8.97
CA ASP A 112 6.25 -0.42 -8.01
C ASP A 112 5.83 -1.50 -7.01
N THR A 113 6.68 -2.51 -6.76
CA THR A 113 6.48 -3.49 -5.68
C THR A 113 7.51 -3.29 -4.58
N LEU A 114 7.03 -2.99 -3.37
CA LEU A 114 7.87 -2.97 -2.17
C LEU A 114 7.71 -4.30 -1.42
N THR A 115 8.80 -5.04 -1.25
CA THR A 115 8.80 -6.26 -0.43
C THR A 115 9.29 -5.93 0.98
N VAL A 116 8.42 -6.08 1.96
CA VAL A 116 8.71 -5.92 3.39
C VAL A 116 8.95 -7.28 4.03
N VAL A 117 9.96 -7.35 4.90
CA VAL A 117 10.26 -8.52 5.75
C VAL A 117 10.47 -8.07 7.18
N HIS A 118 10.29 -8.97 8.14
CA HIS A 118 10.68 -8.73 9.53
C HIS A 118 11.89 -9.60 9.89
N ARG A 119 12.97 -8.99 10.38
CA ARG A 119 14.20 -9.70 10.79
C ARG A 119 14.81 -9.03 11.99
N ASN A 120 15.22 -9.83 12.97
CA ASN A 120 15.88 -9.34 14.20
C ASN A 120 15.05 -8.24 14.91
N GLY A 121 13.72 -8.39 14.95
CA GLY A 121 12.83 -7.41 15.59
C GLY A 121 12.64 -6.10 14.81
N GLN A 122 12.94 -6.09 13.50
CA GLN A 122 12.84 -4.88 12.66
C GLN A 122 12.13 -5.17 11.33
N PHE A 123 11.22 -4.28 10.94
CA PHE A 123 10.69 -4.22 9.58
C PHE A 123 11.72 -3.62 8.63
N LEU A 124 12.00 -4.34 7.56
CA LEU A 124 12.98 -3.98 6.53
C LEU A 124 12.35 -4.06 5.15
N VAL A 125 12.78 -3.19 4.25
CA VAL A 125 12.61 -3.37 2.81
C VAL A 125 13.61 -4.41 2.35
N GLY A 126 13.10 -5.60 2.04
CA GLY A 126 13.86 -6.74 1.53
C GLY A 126 13.99 -6.75 0.01
N GLY A 127 13.08 -6.09 -0.69
CA GLY A 127 13.13 -5.94 -2.14
C GLY A 127 12.37 -4.73 -2.63
N TYR A 128 12.73 -4.27 -3.82
CA TYR A 128 12.03 -3.21 -4.54
C TYR A 128 12.13 -3.46 -6.03
N SER A 129 11.00 -3.51 -6.72
CA SER A 129 10.94 -3.53 -8.18
C SER A 129 10.12 -2.35 -8.68
N ARG A 130 10.39 -1.94 -9.91
CA ARG A 130 9.61 -0.94 -10.63
C ARG A 130 9.60 -1.27 -12.10
N ASN A 131 8.44 -1.21 -12.72
CA ASN A 131 8.29 -1.22 -14.17
C ASN A 131 7.65 0.09 -14.64
N TRP A 132 7.88 0.44 -15.91
CA TRP A 132 7.26 1.59 -16.54
C TRP A 132 6.97 1.33 -18.01
N ASP A 133 5.88 1.92 -18.49
CA ASP A 133 5.53 2.01 -19.91
C ASP A 133 5.01 3.44 -20.16
N TRP A 134 5.84 4.25 -20.82
CA TRP A 134 5.62 5.67 -20.99
C TRP A 134 5.51 6.05 -22.45
N ASN A 135 4.46 6.79 -22.78
CA ASN A 135 4.26 7.42 -24.07
C ASN A 135 4.52 8.93 -23.96
N ILE A 136 5.58 9.39 -24.63
CA ILE A 136 6.02 10.79 -24.63
C ILE A 136 5.68 11.40 -25.99
N GLN A 137 4.69 12.30 -25.99
CA GLN A 137 4.34 13.07 -27.19
C GLN A 137 5.42 14.11 -27.50
N LYS A 138 5.91 14.11 -28.74
CA LYS A 138 6.93 15.05 -29.24
C LYS A 138 6.29 16.21 -29.98
N SER A 139 7.03 17.31 -30.09
CA SER A 139 6.56 18.53 -30.75
C SER A 139 6.30 18.38 -32.25
N ASP A 140 6.89 17.37 -32.90
CA ASP A 140 6.69 17.03 -34.30
C ASP A 140 5.45 16.14 -34.54
N GLY A 141 4.68 15.83 -33.49
CA GLY A 141 3.49 14.99 -33.55
C GLY A 141 3.76 13.50 -33.41
N THR A 142 5.03 13.07 -33.26
CA THR A 142 5.37 11.66 -33.00
C THR A 142 5.19 11.31 -31.53
N VAL A 143 5.12 10.00 -31.24
CA VAL A 143 5.12 9.46 -29.88
C VAL A 143 6.36 8.60 -29.72
N GLU A 144 7.17 8.90 -28.71
CA GLU A 144 8.26 8.04 -28.28
C GLU A 144 7.77 7.20 -27.10
N THR A 145 7.85 5.89 -27.22
CA THR A 145 7.53 4.97 -26.14
C THR A 145 8.82 4.54 -25.44
N THR A 146 8.87 4.65 -24.12
CA THR A 146 9.96 4.09 -23.30
C THR A 146 9.39 3.07 -22.33
N ILE A 147 10.05 1.92 -22.27
CA ILE A 147 9.66 0.79 -21.42
C ILE A 147 10.89 0.22 -20.72
N GLY A 148 10.69 -0.31 -19.54
CA GLY A 148 11.70 -1.09 -18.85
C GLY A 148 11.30 -1.46 -17.43
N ASP A 149 12.23 -2.11 -16.76
CA ASP A 149 12.09 -2.52 -15.38
C ASP A 149 13.41 -2.38 -14.61
N CYS A 150 13.28 -2.35 -13.30
CA CYS A 150 14.35 -2.67 -12.37
C CYS A 150 13.83 -3.63 -11.31
N ASP A 151 14.72 -4.49 -10.83
CA ASP A 151 14.47 -5.33 -9.65
C ASP A 151 15.69 -5.29 -8.74
N ILE A 152 15.44 -5.15 -7.44
CA ILE A 152 16.47 -5.12 -6.41
C ILE A 152 16.06 -6.07 -5.30
N ASN A 153 16.89 -7.09 -5.10
CA ASN A 153 16.79 -7.96 -3.94
C ASN A 153 17.84 -7.54 -2.91
N TYR A 154 17.43 -6.69 -1.97
CA TYR A 154 18.31 -6.20 -0.90
C TYR A 154 18.81 -7.30 0.04
N LEU A 155 18.08 -8.41 0.16
CA LEU A 155 18.48 -9.55 1.00
C LEU A 155 19.68 -10.30 0.41
N THR A 156 19.79 -10.34 -0.92
CA THR A 156 20.92 -10.98 -1.63
C THR A 156 21.98 -9.98 -2.11
N GLY A 157 21.65 -8.69 -2.11
CA GLY A 157 22.49 -7.62 -2.63
C GLY A 157 22.58 -7.58 -4.15
N LYS A 158 21.67 -8.26 -4.86
CA LYS A 158 21.62 -8.33 -6.32
C LYS A 158 20.56 -7.37 -6.88
N ALA A 159 20.80 -6.88 -8.08
CA ALA A 159 19.83 -6.07 -8.82
C ALA A 159 19.95 -6.34 -10.32
N THR A 160 18.85 -6.16 -11.05
CA THR A 160 18.77 -6.15 -12.50
C THR A 160 18.05 -4.90 -12.98
N ALA A 161 18.34 -4.50 -14.22
CA ALA A 161 17.59 -3.46 -14.89
C ALA A 161 17.53 -3.74 -16.40
N SER A 162 16.41 -3.40 -17.02
CA SER A 162 16.17 -3.47 -18.45
C SER A 162 15.79 -2.09 -19.00
N ARG A 163 15.93 -1.94 -20.33
CA ARG A 163 15.37 -0.84 -21.11
C ARG A 163 14.95 -1.38 -22.47
N ASP A 164 13.95 -0.75 -23.07
CA ASP A 164 13.60 -0.94 -24.49
C ASP A 164 13.34 -2.41 -24.86
N LEU A 165 12.53 -3.11 -24.06
CA LEU A 165 12.17 -4.53 -24.20
C LEU A 165 13.36 -5.51 -24.17
N GLU A 166 14.57 -5.06 -23.83
CA GLU A 166 15.72 -5.95 -23.64
C GLU A 166 15.60 -6.78 -22.36
N ASP A 167 16.34 -7.89 -22.30
CA ASP A 167 16.48 -8.67 -21.08
C ASP A 167 17.14 -7.86 -19.94
N GLY A 168 16.65 -8.07 -18.71
CA GLY A 168 17.22 -7.47 -17.51
C GLY A 168 18.69 -7.87 -17.30
N LYS A 169 19.57 -6.88 -17.21
CA LYS A 169 21.02 -7.08 -17.00
C LYS A 169 21.40 -6.84 -15.55
N PRO A 170 22.34 -7.63 -14.97
CA PRO A 170 22.82 -7.39 -13.62
C PRO A 170 23.44 -6.00 -13.45
N VAL A 171 23.07 -5.30 -12.39
CA VAL A 171 23.60 -3.98 -12.05
C VAL A 171 24.61 -4.09 -10.93
N LYS A 172 25.80 -3.51 -11.12
CA LYS A 172 26.83 -3.47 -10.07
C LYS A 172 26.44 -2.43 -9.02
N GLY A 173 26.47 -2.81 -7.75
CA GLY A 173 26.15 -1.91 -6.65
C GLY A 173 26.25 -2.58 -5.29
N LYS A 174 26.05 -1.79 -4.23
CA LYS A 174 25.90 -2.28 -2.86
C LYS A 174 24.45 -2.08 -2.44
N PHE A 175 23.64 -3.11 -2.65
CA PHE A 175 22.24 -3.12 -2.22
C PHE A 175 22.17 -3.81 -0.87
N LYS A 176 21.61 -3.12 0.14
CA LYS A 176 21.43 -3.63 1.50
C LYS A 176 20.00 -3.36 1.96
N PRO A 177 19.45 -4.19 2.86
CA PRO A 177 18.11 -3.96 3.39
C PRO A 177 18.01 -2.57 4.01
N VAL A 178 16.89 -1.89 3.75
CA VAL A 178 16.61 -0.55 4.28
C VAL A 178 15.62 -0.71 5.42
N PRO A 179 15.84 -0.13 6.61
CA PRO A 179 14.81 -0.10 7.64
C PRO A 179 13.53 0.53 7.08
N LEU A 180 12.38 -0.12 7.25
CA LEU A 180 11.13 0.37 6.66
C LEU A 180 10.77 1.77 7.17
N LYS A 181 11.12 2.08 8.42
CA LYS A 181 10.96 3.43 8.99
C LYS A 181 11.72 4.52 8.22
N ASP A 182 12.80 4.16 7.53
CA ASP A 182 13.69 5.07 6.81
C ASP A 182 13.37 5.12 5.29
N TRP A 183 12.48 4.22 4.82
CA TRP A 183 12.04 4.20 3.43
C TRP A 183 11.22 5.44 3.08
N SER A 184 11.43 5.98 1.88
CA SER A 184 10.51 6.91 1.23
C SER A 184 10.58 6.73 -0.27
N TYR A 185 9.46 6.98 -0.95
CA TYR A 185 9.37 6.88 -2.41
C TYR A 185 10.43 7.74 -3.13
N GLU A 186 10.68 8.96 -2.62
CA GLU A 186 11.69 9.88 -3.16
C GLU A 186 13.13 9.38 -3.01
N LYS A 187 13.39 8.48 -2.05
CA LYS A 187 14.71 7.90 -1.78
C LYS A 187 14.89 6.54 -2.46
N ARG A 188 14.00 6.15 -3.36
CA ARG A 188 14.13 4.92 -4.14
C ARG A 188 15.49 4.87 -4.86
N PRO A 189 16.03 3.68 -5.14
CA PRO A 189 17.33 3.56 -5.78
C PRO A 189 17.38 4.23 -7.15
N LYS A 190 18.49 4.92 -7.42
CA LYS A 190 18.70 5.62 -8.70
C LYS A 190 18.64 4.69 -9.92
N ILE A 191 18.97 3.42 -9.75
CA ILE A 191 18.88 2.42 -10.82
C ILE A 191 17.42 2.08 -11.21
N CYS A 192 16.47 2.55 -10.41
CA CYS A 192 15.02 2.51 -10.64
C CYS A 192 14.42 3.91 -10.86
N SER A 193 15.29 4.91 -11.06
CA SER A 193 14.89 6.29 -11.36
C SER A 193 15.14 6.51 -12.84
N PHE A 194 14.19 6.06 -13.65
CA PHE A 194 14.12 6.35 -15.08
C PHE A 194 13.25 7.58 -15.31
#